data_AF-A0A7C2J127-F1
#
_entry.id   AF-A0A7C2J127-F1
#
_cell.length_a   1.000
_cell.length_b   1.000
_cell.length_c   1.000
_cell.angle_alpha   90.00
_cell.angle_beta   90.00
_cell.angle_gamma   90.00
#
_symmetry.space_group_name_H-M   'P 1'
#
loop_
_entity.id
_entity.type
_entity.pdbx_description
1 polymer ?
#
loop_
_entity_poly.entity_id
_entity_poly.type
_entity_poly.pdbx_seq_one_letter_code
_entity_poly.pdbx_strand_id
1 'polypeptide(L)'
;RLELISAIAALRDGHGVTVLLATHVLEEADRCDRLLLLHRGRRVAEGTPAELKSRVGGDVIVLEVADPETMRARIRERFGVQPQAADGVLRVEIANGHRFVTEVVEAFPGAIRSISMHKPTLEDVFLDETGVSIG
;
A
#
# COMPACT_ATOMS: atom_id res chain seq x y z
N ARG A 1 -18.96 -10.29 -8.47
CA ARG A 1 -18.23 -9.90 -7.24
C ARG A 1 -18.65 -8.50 -6.76
N LEU A 2 -18.68 -7.47 -7.63
CA LEU A 2 -19.30 -6.17 -7.32
C LEU A 2 -20.76 -6.27 -6.84
N GLU A 3 -21.52 -7.22 -7.37
CA GLU A 3 -22.92 -7.44 -6.97
C GLU A 3 -23.10 -7.81 -5.50
N LEU A 4 -22.13 -8.49 -4.88
CA LEU A 4 -22.23 -8.90 -3.48
C LEU A 4 -22.18 -7.69 -2.54
N ILE A 5 -21.24 -6.77 -2.78
CA ILE A 5 -21.11 -5.57 -1.96
C ILE A 5 -22.29 -4.64 -2.14
N SER A 6 -22.78 -4.48 -3.38
CA SER A 6 -23.97 -3.68 -3.65
C SER A 6 -25.22 -4.27 -2.95
N ALA A 7 -25.36 -5.59 -2.93
CA ALA A 7 -26.45 -6.25 -2.21
C ALA A 7 -26.34 -6.08 -0.68
N ILE A 8 -25.12 -6.18 -0.14
CA ILE A 8 -24.86 -5.95 1.29
C ILE A 8 -25.18 -4.49 1.68
N ALA A 9 -24.78 -3.52 0.85
CA ALA A 9 -25.10 -2.12 1.07
C ALA A 9 -26.61 -1.87 1.02
N ALA A 10 -27.31 -2.45 0.04
CA ALA A 10 -28.77 -2.34 -0.06
C ALA A 10 -29.50 -2.94 1.16
N LEU A 11 -29.00 -4.07 1.71
CA LEU A 11 -29.56 -4.66 2.92
C LEU A 11 -29.36 -3.75 4.15
N ARG A 12 -28.15 -3.19 4.32
CA ARG A 12 -27.87 -2.23 5.38
C ARG A 12 -28.78 -1.01 5.28
N ASP A 13 -28.87 -0.40 4.10
CA ASP A 13 -29.58 0.86 3.89
C ASP A 13 -31.11 0.66 3.95
N GLY A 14 -31.62 -0.47 3.47
CA GLY A 14 -33.05 -0.79 3.45
C GLY A 14 -33.60 -1.34 4.78
N HIS A 15 -32.77 -1.98 5.60
CA HIS A 15 -33.23 -2.69 6.81
C HIS A 15 -32.53 -2.27 8.10
N GLY A 16 -31.56 -1.35 8.07
CA GLY A 16 -30.87 -0.84 9.25
C GLY A 16 -30.03 -1.90 9.98
N VAL A 17 -29.58 -2.94 9.28
CA VAL A 17 -28.82 -4.05 9.85
C VAL A 17 -27.31 -3.77 9.87
N THR A 18 -26.60 -4.33 10.85
CA THR A 18 -25.12 -4.33 10.88
C THR A 18 -24.60 -5.57 10.19
N VAL A 19 -23.63 -5.42 9.28
CA VAL A 19 -23.02 -6.53 8.55
C VAL A 19 -21.54 -6.63 8.91
N LEU A 20 -21.10 -7.83 9.30
CA LEU A 20 -19.70 -8.16 9.46
C LEU A 20 -19.22 -8.96 8.25
N LEU A 21 -18.25 -8.41 7.52
CA LEU A 21 -17.61 -9.06 6.38
C LEU A 21 -16.18 -9.45 6.73
N ALA A 22 -15.83 -10.72 6.54
CA ALA A 22 -14.46 -11.21 6.59
C ALA A 22 -13.99 -11.54 5.18
N THR A 23 -12.96 -10.85 4.70
CA THR A 23 -12.40 -11.03 3.36
C THR A 23 -10.89 -10.81 3.40
N HIS A 24 -10.18 -11.47 2.50
CA HIS A 24 -8.75 -11.22 2.23
C HIS A 24 -8.57 -10.27 1.04
N VAL A 25 -9.67 -9.87 0.38
CA VAL A 25 -9.66 -9.01 -0.80
C VAL A 25 -9.78 -7.58 -0.33
N LEU A 26 -8.68 -6.83 -0.42
CA LEU A 26 -8.60 -5.51 0.17
C LEU A 26 -9.47 -4.48 -0.55
N GLU A 27 -9.75 -4.66 -1.85
CA GLU A 27 -10.69 -3.82 -2.60
C GLU A 27 -12.14 -3.95 -2.11
N GLU A 28 -12.49 -5.08 -1.51
CA GLU A 28 -13.79 -5.27 -0.85
C GLU A 28 -13.79 -4.56 0.50
N ALA A 29 -12.72 -4.71 1.29
CA ALA A 29 -12.56 -4.05 2.58
C ALA A 29 -12.51 -2.52 2.46
N ASP A 30 -11.99 -2.00 1.35
CA ASP A 30 -11.89 -0.56 1.07
C ASP A 30 -13.27 0.12 0.88
N ARG A 31 -14.34 -0.67 0.70
CA ARG A 31 -15.71 -0.19 0.59
C ARG A 31 -16.49 -0.23 1.91
N CYS A 32 -15.88 -0.75 2.97
CA CYS A 32 -16.50 -0.83 4.29
C CYS A 32 -16.44 0.51 5.03
N ASP A 33 -17.42 0.75 5.90
CA ASP A 33 -17.45 1.95 6.75
C ASP A 33 -16.26 1.97 7.74
N ARG A 34 -15.89 0.79 8.26
CA ARG A 34 -14.73 0.54 9.13
C ARG A 34 -14.18 -0.85 8.88
N LEU A 35 -12.89 -1.05 9.14
CA LEU A 35 -12.21 -2.33 8.98
C LEU A 35 -11.21 -2.61 10.11
N LEU A 36 -10.95 -3.91 10.30
CA LEU A 36 -10.00 -4.47 11.24
C LEU A 36 -9.03 -5.36 10.47
N LEU A 37 -7.77 -4.94 10.33
CA LEU A 37 -6.72 -5.76 9.73
C LEU A 37 -6.18 -6.74 10.76
N LEU A 38 -6.16 -8.02 10.39
CA LEU A 38 -5.66 -9.11 11.23
C LEU A 38 -4.47 -9.78 10.57
N HIS A 39 -3.42 -10.03 11.34
CA HIS A 39 -2.27 -10.85 10.94
C HIS A 39 -1.91 -11.79 12.08
N ARG A 40 -1.80 -13.09 11.77
CA ARG A 40 -1.46 -14.15 12.75
C ARG A 40 -2.32 -14.11 14.02
N GLY A 41 -3.63 -13.91 13.85
CA GLY A 41 -4.61 -13.86 14.95
C GLY A 41 -4.52 -12.61 15.82
N ARG A 42 -3.75 -11.58 15.43
CA ARG A 42 -3.62 -10.32 16.16
C ARG A 42 -4.14 -9.16 15.32
N ARG A 43 -4.73 -8.18 15.99
CA ARG A 43 -5.07 -6.88 15.40
C ARG A 43 -3.79 -6.14 15.03
N VAL A 44 -3.71 -5.75 13.76
CA VAL A 44 -2.62 -4.96 13.19
C VAL A 44 -3.05 -3.51 13.10
N ALA A 45 -4.21 -3.26 12.49
CA ALA A 45 -4.74 -1.92 12.33
C ALA A 45 -6.28 -1.93 12.40
N GLU A 46 -6.86 -0.80 12.77
CA GLU A 46 -8.30 -0.60 12.87
C GLU A 46 -8.63 0.86 12.57
N GLY A 47 -9.69 1.09 11.80
CA GLY A 47 -10.14 2.42 11.39
C GLY A 47 -11.03 2.38 10.16
N THR A 48 -11.34 3.55 9.62
CA THR A 48 -11.90 3.68 8.27
C THR A 48 -10.81 3.41 7.22
N PRO A 49 -11.15 2.98 5.98
CA PRO A 49 -10.15 2.81 4.93
C PRO A 49 -9.32 4.06 4.67
N ALA A 50 -9.95 5.25 4.70
CA ALA A 50 -9.28 6.52 4.49
C ALA A 50 -8.27 6.84 5.61
N GLU A 51 -8.66 6.65 6.88
CA GLU A 51 -7.74 6.84 8.02
C GLU A 51 -6.55 5.91 7.94
N LEU A 52 -6.77 4.64 7.59
CA LEU A 52 -5.70 3.66 7.50
C LEU A 52 -4.72 4.01 6.38
N LYS A 53 -5.23 4.27 5.16
CA LYS A 53 -4.38 4.70 4.03
C LYS A 53 -3.59 5.97 4.31
N SER A 54 -4.15 6.90 5.10
CA SER A 54 -3.46 8.14 5.46
C SER A 54 -2.24 7.95 6.37
N ARG A 55 -2.09 6.78 7.01
CA ARG A 55 -0.91 6.42 7.81
C ARG A 55 0.32 6.21 6.93
N VAL A 56 0.10 5.71 5.72
CA VAL A 56 1.12 5.58 4.67
C VAL A 56 1.30 6.96 4.03
N GLY A 57 2.51 7.49 4.12
CA GLY A 57 2.79 8.88 3.78
C GLY A 57 2.92 9.14 2.28
N GLY A 58 2.20 10.15 1.78
CA GLY A 58 2.44 10.71 0.44
C GLY A 58 2.05 9.79 -0.72
N ASP A 59 2.91 9.70 -1.72
CA ASP A 59 2.81 8.77 -2.85
C ASP A 59 3.73 7.57 -2.61
N VAL A 60 3.30 6.40 -3.06
CA VAL A 60 4.07 5.17 -3.02
C VAL A 60 4.72 4.98 -4.38
N ILE A 61 6.04 4.78 -4.38
CA ILE A 61 6.83 4.54 -5.58
C ILE A 61 7.45 3.15 -5.45
N VAL A 62 7.25 2.33 -6.48
CA VAL A 62 7.83 0.98 -6.57
C VAL A 62 8.81 0.95 -7.73
N LEU A 63 10.04 0.57 -7.43
CA LEU A 63 11.15 0.48 -8.37
C LEU A 63 11.57 -0.99 -8.49
N GLU A 64 11.47 -1.57 -9.67
CA GLU A 64 12.08 -2.86 -9.96
C GLU A 64 13.55 -2.65 -10.33
N VAL A 65 14.45 -3.30 -9.59
CA VAL A 65 15.89 -3.12 -9.76
C VAL A 65 16.59 -4.47 -9.71
N ALA A 66 17.78 -4.55 -10.31
CA ALA A 66 18.53 -5.81 -10.34
C ALA A 66 19.05 -6.24 -8.96
N ASP A 67 19.44 -5.27 -8.13
CA ASP A 67 19.97 -5.47 -6.79
C ASP A 67 19.32 -4.46 -5.83
N PRO A 68 18.22 -4.84 -5.17
CA PRO A 68 17.50 -3.97 -4.25
C PRO A 68 18.35 -3.49 -3.08
N GLU A 69 19.18 -4.35 -2.48
CA GLU A 69 19.96 -3.95 -1.29
C GLU A 69 21.02 -2.90 -1.62
N THR A 70 21.75 -3.10 -2.72
CA THR A 70 22.72 -2.10 -3.18
C THR A 70 22.01 -0.81 -3.57
N MET A 71 20.89 -0.88 -4.29
CA MET A 71 20.16 0.31 -4.72
C MET A 71 19.51 1.04 -3.54
N ARG A 72 19.02 0.33 -2.52
CA ARG A 72 18.47 0.89 -1.28
C ARG A 72 19.51 1.76 -0.58
N ALA A 73 20.75 1.27 -0.48
CA ALA A 73 21.85 2.03 0.10
C ALA A 73 22.15 3.31 -0.69
N ARG A 74 22.21 3.22 -2.03
CA ARG A 74 22.47 4.37 -2.91
C ARG A 74 21.37 5.42 -2.87
N ILE A 75 20.10 4.99 -2.91
CA ILE A 75 18.94 5.89 -2.80
C ILE A 75 18.95 6.59 -1.44
N ARG A 76 19.23 5.85 -0.35
CA ARG A 76 19.33 6.43 0.99
C ARG A 76 20.43 7.48 1.08
N GLU A 77 21.61 7.18 0.57
CA GLU A 77 22.74 8.12 0.59
C GLU A 77 22.47 9.37 -0.26
N ARG A 78 21.87 9.20 -1.45
CA ARG A 78 21.66 10.30 -2.40
C ARG A 78 20.48 11.20 -2.04
N PHE A 79 19.37 10.61 -1.59
CA PHE A 79 18.09 11.32 -1.42
C PHE A 79 17.65 11.42 0.04
N GLY A 80 18.34 10.78 0.98
CA GLY A 80 17.99 10.81 2.41
C GLY A 80 16.71 10.07 2.77
N VAL A 81 16.13 9.31 1.83
CA VAL A 81 14.92 8.49 2.06
C VAL A 81 15.30 7.07 2.52
N GLN A 82 14.34 6.35 3.09
CA GLN A 82 14.55 4.96 3.55
C GLN A 82 13.68 4.01 2.73
N PRO A 83 14.17 3.51 1.57
CA PRO A 83 13.41 2.54 0.79
C PRO A 83 13.28 1.23 1.56
N GLN A 84 12.11 0.61 1.48
CA GLN A 84 11.88 -0.76 1.92
C GLN A 84 12.18 -1.70 0.75
N ALA A 85 12.98 -2.74 0.99
CA ALA A 85 13.29 -3.76 0.01
C ALA A 85 12.52 -5.04 0.32
N ALA A 86 11.76 -5.54 -0.65
CA ALA A 86 11.04 -6.79 -0.55
C ALA A 86 10.87 -7.38 -1.96
N ASP A 87 10.95 -8.71 -2.11
CA ASP A 87 10.60 -9.44 -3.35
C ASP A 87 11.19 -8.87 -4.65
N GLY A 88 12.42 -8.36 -4.62
CA GLY A 88 13.09 -7.82 -5.81
C GLY A 88 12.73 -6.38 -6.17
N VAL A 89 11.89 -5.72 -5.37
CA VAL A 89 11.48 -4.32 -5.56
C VAL A 89 11.95 -3.42 -4.42
N LEU A 90 12.11 -2.14 -4.75
CA LEU A 90 12.28 -1.07 -3.78
C LEU A 90 11.03 -0.22 -3.72
N ARG A 91 10.50 -0.09 -2.52
CA ARG A 91 9.36 0.76 -2.21
C ARG A 91 9.83 2.01 -1.50
N VAL A 92 9.39 3.17 -1.96
CA VAL A 92 9.67 4.47 -1.34
C VAL A 92 8.35 5.20 -1.11
N GLU A 93 8.16 5.64 0.12
CA GLU A 93 7.03 6.49 0.51
C GLU A 93 7.52 7.92 0.60
N ILE A 94 6.98 8.80 -0.24
CA ILE A 94 7.47 10.17 -0.33
C ILE A 94 6.36 11.15 -0.72
N ALA A 95 6.40 12.33 -0.15
CA ALA A 95 5.58 13.44 -0.63
C ALA A 95 6.04 13.86 -2.03
N ASN A 96 5.09 14.15 -2.93
CA ASN A 96 5.36 14.59 -4.30
C ASN A 96 6.12 13.56 -5.14
N GLY A 97 5.61 12.32 -5.22
CA GLY A 97 6.33 11.21 -5.83
C GLY A 97 6.72 11.42 -7.30
N HIS A 98 5.92 12.19 -8.04
CA HIS A 98 6.20 12.56 -9.43
C HIS A 98 7.57 13.24 -9.61
N ARG A 99 8.03 14.07 -8.66
CA ARG A 99 9.37 14.70 -8.74
C ARG A 99 10.46 13.68 -8.45
N PHE A 100 10.27 12.85 -7.44
CA PHE A 100 11.23 11.81 -7.06
C PHE A 100 11.46 10.80 -8.20
N VAL A 101 10.39 10.41 -8.93
CA VAL A 101 10.52 9.52 -10.09
C VAL A 101 11.49 10.09 -11.13
N THR A 102 11.39 11.39 -11.45
CA THR A 102 12.32 12.02 -12.39
C THR A 102 13.75 12.01 -11.84
N GLU A 103 13.93 12.44 -10.59
CA GLU A 103 15.25 12.54 -9.96
C GLU A 103 15.96 11.18 -9.82
N VAL A 104 15.22 10.12 -9.48
CA VAL A 104 15.81 8.78 -9.28
C VAL A 104 16.22 8.14 -10.61
N VAL A 105 15.46 8.35 -11.68
CA VAL A 105 15.80 7.86 -13.03
C VAL A 105 17.04 8.57 -13.56
N GLU A 106 17.13 9.89 -13.39
CA GLU A 106 18.28 10.68 -13.80
C GLU A 106 19.56 10.32 -13.02
N ALA A 107 19.42 10.06 -11.72
CA ALA A 107 20.55 9.70 -10.86
C ALA A 107 21.09 8.28 -11.13
N PHE A 108 20.25 7.35 -11.59
CA PHE A 108 20.61 5.95 -11.78
C PHE A 108 20.21 5.42 -13.18
N PRO A 109 20.78 5.98 -14.26
CA PRO A 109 20.41 5.62 -15.61
C PRO A 109 20.70 4.13 -15.88
N GLY A 110 19.69 3.42 -16.40
CA GLY A 110 19.79 2.00 -16.76
C GLY A 110 19.77 1.02 -15.58
N ALA A 111 19.68 1.49 -14.34
CA ALA A 111 19.64 0.62 -13.17
C ALA A 111 18.22 0.19 -12.76
N ILE A 112 17.22 0.96 -13.18
CA ILE A 112 15.80 0.74 -12.88
C ILE A 112 15.14 0.08 -14.09
N ARG A 113 14.55 -1.09 -13.88
CA ARG A 113 13.87 -1.88 -14.92
C ARG A 113 12.44 -1.41 -15.16
N SER A 114 11.73 -1.11 -14.08
CA SER A 114 10.35 -0.66 -14.08
C SER A 114 10.11 0.31 -12.92
N ILE A 115 9.19 1.26 -13.13
CA ILE A 115 8.75 2.22 -12.12
C ILE A 115 7.23 2.28 -12.16
N SER A 116 6.60 2.14 -11.00
CA SER A 116 5.19 2.47 -10.80
C SER A 116 5.03 3.45 -9.64
N MET A 117 3.95 4.22 -9.70
CA MET A 117 3.56 5.16 -8.67
C MET A 117 2.06 5.06 -8.46
N HIS A 118 1.65 4.97 -7.20
CA HIS A 118 0.24 4.91 -6.82
C HIS A 118 -0.02 5.66 -5.52
N LYS A 119 -1.31 5.92 -5.26
CA LYS A 119 -1.76 6.41 -3.96
C LYS A 119 -1.81 5.27 -2.95
N PRO A 120 -1.59 5.53 -1.66
CA PRO A 120 -1.67 4.50 -0.63
C PRO A 120 -2.92 3.63 -0.70
N THR A 121 -2.71 2.31 -0.65
CA THR A 121 -3.73 1.26 -0.61
C THR A 121 -3.81 0.64 0.78
N LEU A 122 -4.78 -0.26 1.00
CA LEU A 122 -4.79 -1.06 2.25
C LEU A 122 -3.69 -2.13 2.25
N GLU A 123 -3.20 -2.54 1.09
CA GLU A 123 -2.08 -3.48 0.98
C GLU A 123 -0.80 -2.81 1.48
N ASP A 124 -0.61 -1.55 1.11
CA ASP A 124 0.47 -0.70 1.58
C ASP A 124 0.47 -0.58 3.12
N VAL A 125 -0.71 -0.33 3.71
CA VAL A 125 -0.87 -0.28 5.18
C VAL A 125 -0.51 -1.61 5.82
N PHE A 126 -0.97 -2.71 5.24
CA PHE A 126 -0.68 -4.02 5.78
C PHE A 126 0.80 -4.37 5.68
N LEU A 127 1.45 -4.03 4.56
CA LEU A 127 2.88 -4.23 4.36
C LEU A 127 3.69 -3.41 5.35
N ASP A 128 3.36 -2.13 5.55
CA ASP A 128 4.06 -1.26 6.51
C ASP A 128 3.97 -1.81 7.95
N GLU A 129 2.79 -2.28 8.35
CA GLU A 129 2.55 -2.76 9.71
C GLU A 129 3.06 -4.20 9.98
N THR A 130 3.17 -5.04 8.94
CA THR A 130 3.52 -6.47 9.10
C THR A 130 4.86 -6.87 8.48
N GLY A 131 5.39 -6.07 7.56
CA GLY A 131 6.54 -6.42 6.72
C GLY A 131 6.26 -7.54 5.71
N VAL A 132 5.01 -7.92 5.52
CA VAL A 132 4.59 -9.03 4.64
C VAL A 132 3.62 -8.50 3.59
N SER A 133 3.85 -8.86 2.33
CA SER A 133 2.90 -8.58 1.26
C SER A 133 1.73 -9.57 1.29
N ILE A 134 0.52 -9.09 1.01
CA ILE A 134 -0.66 -9.94 0.80
C ILE A 134 -0.73 -10.23 -0.70
N GLY A 135 0.08 -11.20 -1.15
CA GLY A 135 0.00 -11.74 -2.51
C GLY A 135 -1.24 -12.58 -2.74
#